data_AF-A0A7Z9BRN7-F1
#
_entry.id   AF-A0A7Z9BRN7-F1
#
_cell.length_a   1.000
_cell.length_b   1.000
_cell.length_c   1.000
_cell.angle_alpha   90.00
_cell.angle_beta   90.00
_cell.angle_gamma   90.00
#
_symmetry.space_group_name_H-M   'P 1'
#
loop_
_entity.id
_entity.type
_entity.pdbx_description
1 polymer ?
#
loop_
_entity_poly.entity_id
_entity_poly.type
_entity_poly.pdbx_seq_one_letter_code
_entity_poly.pdbx_strand_id
1 'polypeptide(L)'
;MTDYFMIPKTGIEMYQKRLFAIYKSQIYTNLDDEIDQLNYQDWLDILKQESDLIQDKIAKNSDSSRLNILLGDSLSMWFPNNLLPSGILWLNQGISGDTTSGILKRLDIFAKNNPNNIYILAGINDLKRQVTVKEILENHQKIIDYLQYHYPNTRILVQSIFPTQLPSETLNFSILNSLIKELNQKLAQQVNDQGSIYLDFYQRFTNTQGNLRSELTTDGLHLNLEGYKVWQFALKQTESRLSKNRDSKYQKWLQKSSELPLDGQSYRWISYQVKPGDTLKKITLKALGREDFDYCDLIAIRNDLTSDVLLIDDPIEIPQLIPN
;
A
#
# COMPACT_ATOMS: atom_id res chain seq x y z
N MET A 1 -14.49 -24.60 9.27
CA MET A 1 -14.62 -24.73 7.82
C MET A 1 -13.29 -25.34 7.34
N THR A 2 -13.24 -26.66 7.42
CA THR A 2 -12.05 -27.48 7.63
C THR A 2 -12.11 -28.57 6.57
N ASP A 3 -11.75 -28.25 5.33
CA ASP A 3 -11.81 -29.24 4.22
C ASP A 3 -11.05 -28.84 2.93
N TYR A 4 -10.05 -27.94 2.99
CA TYR A 4 -9.38 -27.47 1.75
C TYR A 4 -7.86 -27.56 1.69
N PHE A 5 -7.19 -28.10 2.71
CA PHE A 5 -5.73 -28.15 2.69
C PHE A 5 -5.20 -29.52 2.20
N MET A 6 -4.48 -29.45 1.08
CA MET A 6 -3.32 -30.29 0.72
C MET A 6 -3.50 -31.61 -0.02
N ILE A 7 -4.43 -31.68 -0.97
CA ILE A 7 -4.20 -32.49 -2.18
C ILE A 7 -3.63 -31.56 -3.25
N PRO A 8 -2.32 -31.65 -3.57
CA PRO A 8 -1.75 -30.90 -4.67
C PRO A 8 -2.50 -31.19 -5.97
N LYS A 9 -3.04 -30.15 -6.60
CA LYS A 9 -3.77 -30.17 -7.87
C LYS A 9 -2.84 -29.90 -9.06
N THR A 10 -1.64 -29.36 -8.81
CA THR A 10 -0.65 -29.06 -9.85
C THR A 10 0.74 -29.59 -9.49
N GLY A 11 1.61 -29.71 -10.50
CA GLY A 11 3.01 -30.09 -10.27
C GLY A 11 3.77 -29.08 -9.39
N ILE A 12 3.42 -27.80 -9.45
CA ILE A 12 4.02 -26.74 -8.63
C ILE A 12 3.59 -26.90 -7.16
N GLU A 13 2.29 -27.14 -6.91
CA GLU A 13 1.80 -27.39 -5.55
C GLU A 13 2.44 -28.64 -4.94
N MET A 14 2.69 -29.68 -5.76
CA MET A 14 3.37 -30.89 -5.31
C MET A 14 4.85 -30.63 -4.97
N TYR A 15 5.52 -29.84 -5.79
CA TYR A 15 6.89 -29.39 -5.54
C TYR A 15 6.99 -28.57 -4.24
N GLN A 16 6.05 -27.64 -4.01
CA GLN A 16 5.97 -26.84 -2.80
C GLN A 16 5.71 -27.69 -1.55
N LYS A 17 4.76 -28.65 -1.60
CA LYS A 17 4.50 -29.58 -0.50
C LYS A 17 5.76 -30.38 -0.12
N ARG A 18 6.53 -30.81 -1.11
CA ARG A 18 7.80 -31.53 -0.91
C ARG A 18 8.90 -30.65 -0.31
N LEU A 19 9.06 -29.41 -0.78
CA LEU A 19 10.01 -28.47 -0.18
C LEU A 19 9.66 -28.17 1.28
N PHE A 20 8.38 -27.98 1.59
CA PHE A 20 7.94 -27.74 2.96
C PHE A 20 8.20 -28.95 3.86
N ALA A 21 7.98 -30.17 3.36
CA ALA A 21 8.34 -31.37 4.11
C ALA A 21 9.85 -31.44 4.42
N ILE A 22 10.70 -31.17 3.42
CA ILE A 22 12.16 -31.11 3.61
C ILE A 22 12.54 -30.05 4.64
N TYR A 23 11.92 -28.88 4.60
CA TYR A 23 12.13 -27.81 5.57
C TYR A 23 11.82 -28.27 7.01
N LYS A 24 10.75 -29.06 7.18
CA LYS A 24 10.39 -29.69 8.47
C LYS A 24 11.24 -30.94 8.80
N SER A 25 12.28 -31.24 8.02
CA SER A 25 13.10 -32.46 8.15
C SER A 25 12.27 -33.75 8.06
N GLN A 26 11.22 -33.74 7.24
CA GLN A 26 10.31 -34.86 6.98
C GLN A 26 10.33 -35.24 5.49
N ILE A 27 9.94 -36.48 5.18
CA ILE A 27 9.58 -36.86 3.82
C ILE A 27 8.11 -36.51 3.59
N TYR A 28 7.76 -36.03 2.39
CA TYR A 28 6.41 -35.50 2.11
C TYR A 28 5.27 -36.51 2.30
N THR A 29 5.55 -37.82 2.27
CA THR A 29 4.59 -38.89 2.57
C THR A 29 4.29 -39.03 4.06
N ASN A 30 5.14 -38.46 4.92
CA ASN A 30 5.03 -38.47 6.37
C ASN A 30 4.82 -37.04 6.91
N LEU A 31 4.54 -36.08 6.02
CA LEU A 31 4.16 -34.74 6.42
C LEU A 31 2.74 -34.83 6.98
N ASP A 32 2.59 -34.48 8.26
CA ASP A 32 1.28 -34.52 8.93
C ASP A 32 0.24 -33.70 8.14
N ASP A 33 -0.98 -34.21 8.01
CA ASP A 33 -2.07 -33.55 7.26
C ASP A 33 -2.50 -32.23 7.92
N GLU A 34 -2.28 -32.11 9.24
CA GLU A 34 -2.25 -30.83 9.94
C GLU A 34 -0.91 -30.17 9.66
N ILE A 35 -0.83 -29.42 8.56
CA ILE A 35 0.32 -28.53 8.35
C ILE A 35 0.35 -27.53 9.51
N ASP A 36 1.30 -27.74 10.41
CA ASP A 36 1.73 -26.73 11.36
C ASP A 36 1.90 -25.41 10.60
N GLN A 37 1.12 -24.40 11.00
CA GLN A 37 1.28 -23.06 10.47
C GLN A 37 2.75 -22.66 10.62
N LEU A 38 3.34 -22.10 9.56
CA LEU A 38 4.67 -21.51 9.62
C LEU A 38 4.75 -20.62 10.86
N ASN A 39 5.74 -20.85 11.70
CA ASN A 39 5.90 -20.04 12.89
C ASN A 39 6.48 -18.67 12.50
N TYR A 40 6.53 -17.76 13.47
CA TYR A 40 7.01 -16.41 13.21
C TYR A 40 8.46 -16.36 12.72
N GLN A 41 9.34 -17.21 13.27
CA GLN A 41 10.75 -17.29 12.87
C GLN A 41 10.90 -17.72 11.42
N ASP A 42 10.09 -18.68 10.96
CA ASP A 42 10.10 -19.15 9.58
C ASP A 42 9.85 -17.99 8.59
N TRP A 43 8.96 -17.05 8.96
CA TRP A 43 8.72 -15.82 8.18
C TRP A 43 9.89 -14.85 8.22
N LEU A 44 10.50 -14.63 9.40
CA LEU A 44 11.68 -13.76 9.51
C LEU A 44 12.82 -14.26 8.63
N ASP A 45 13.05 -15.57 8.60
CA ASP A 45 14.11 -16.20 7.81
C ASP A 45 13.90 -16.00 6.29
N ILE A 46 12.66 -16.14 5.80
CA ILE A 46 12.33 -15.87 4.39
C ILE A 46 12.50 -14.40 4.06
N LEU A 47 11.95 -13.49 4.88
CA LEU A 47 12.07 -12.05 4.65
C LEU A 47 13.53 -11.58 4.66
N LYS A 48 14.37 -12.20 5.48
CA LYS A 48 15.82 -11.94 5.49
C LYS A 48 16.48 -12.41 4.20
N GLN A 49 16.16 -13.61 3.72
CA GLN A 49 16.67 -14.11 2.44
C GLN A 49 16.25 -13.23 1.26
N GLU A 50 15.00 -12.74 1.24
CA GLU A 50 14.53 -11.81 0.20
C GLU A 50 15.27 -10.46 0.25
N SER A 51 15.49 -9.92 1.46
CA SER A 51 16.34 -8.74 1.68
C SER A 51 17.76 -8.97 1.16
N ASP A 52 18.29 -10.17 1.32
CA ASP A 52 19.61 -10.54 0.83
C ASP A 52 19.67 -10.61 -0.69
N LEU A 53 18.70 -11.26 -1.31
CA LEU A 53 18.62 -11.41 -2.76
C LEU A 53 18.44 -10.07 -3.48
N ILE A 54 17.61 -9.17 -2.94
CA ILE A 54 17.38 -7.88 -3.57
C ILE A 54 18.62 -6.98 -3.49
N GLN A 55 19.37 -7.06 -2.38
CA GLN A 55 20.65 -6.35 -2.25
C GLN A 55 21.65 -6.81 -3.31
N ASP A 56 21.78 -8.13 -3.49
CA ASP A 56 22.68 -8.72 -4.47
C ASP A 56 22.27 -8.34 -5.91
N LYS A 57 20.96 -8.29 -6.19
CA LYS A 57 20.44 -7.86 -7.49
C LYS A 57 20.84 -6.43 -7.83
N ILE A 58 20.69 -5.50 -6.88
CA ILE A 58 21.05 -4.09 -7.06
C ILE A 58 22.57 -3.95 -7.26
N ALA A 59 23.37 -4.66 -6.45
CA ALA A 59 24.83 -4.60 -6.53
C ALA A 59 25.38 -5.14 -7.86
N LYS A 60 24.84 -6.26 -8.38
CA LYS A 60 25.35 -6.90 -9.61
C LYS A 60 25.04 -6.12 -10.89
N ASN A 61 23.89 -5.48 -10.95
CA ASN A 61 23.41 -4.85 -12.17
C ASN A 61 23.86 -3.38 -12.34
N SER A 62 24.63 -2.82 -11.39
CA SER A 62 24.86 -1.36 -11.30
C SER A 62 23.53 -0.60 -11.43
N ASP A 63 22.47 -1.18 -10.87
CA ASP A 63 21.10 -0.83 -11.19
C ASP A 63 20.72 0.45 -10.44
N SER A 64 20.47 1.52 -11.18
CA SER A 64 19.92 2.76 -10.64
C SER A 64 18.44 2.63 -10.24
N SER A 65 17.88 1.42 -10.28
CA SER A 65 16.50 1.13 -9.88
C SER A 65 16.22 1.61 -8.47
N ARG A 66 15.10 2.34 -8.35
CA ARG A 66 14.56 2.72 -7.05
C ARG A 66 14.10 1.47 -6.30
N LEU A 67 14.38 1.43 -5.00
CA LEU A 67 13.90 0.38 -4.10
C LEU A 67 12.87 0.96 -3.13
N ASN A 68 11.71 0.34 -3.08
CA ASN A 68 10.69 0.59 -2.08
C ASN A 68 10.52 -0.63 -1.17
N ILE A 69 10.22 -0.39 0.11
CA ILE A 69 9.86 -1.44 1.07
C ILE A 69 8.39 -1.26 1.47
N LEU A 70 7.59 -2.33 1.43
CA LEU A 70 6.31 -2.42 2.11
C LEU A 70 6.53 -3.05 3.49
N LEU A 71 6.39 -2.30 4.57
CA LEU A 71 6.54 -2.77 5.94
C LEU A 71 5.17 -2.81 6.62
N GLY A 72 4.73 -3.98 7.07
CA GLY A 72 3.42 -4.06 7.70
C GLY A 72 2.98 -5.46 8.10
N ASP A 73 1.67 -5.64 8.09
CA ASP A 73 1.00 -6.87 8.52
C ASP A 73 0.48 -7.73 7.33
N SER A 74 -0.60 -8.49 7.55
CA SER A 74 -1.25 -9.32 6.53
C SER A 74 -1.69 -8.52 5.30
N LEU A 75 -2.15 -7.27 5.46
CA LEU A 75 -2.57 -6.44 4.33
C LEU A 75 -1.37 -6.13 3.41
N SER A 76 -0.20 -5.87 3.98
CA SER A 76 1.02 -5.68 3.19
C SER A 76 1.49 -7.01 2.60
N MET A 77 1.53 -8.08 3.41
CA MET A 77 2.00 -9.42 2.99
C MET A 77 1.24 -9.93 1.76
N TRP A 78 -0.08 -9.74 1.72
CA TRP A 78 -0.94 -10.22 0.64
C TRP A 78 -1.07 -9.24 -0.53
N PHE A 79 -0.31 -8.14 -0.57
CA PHE A 79 -0.36 -7.20 -1.68
C PHE A 79 0.09 -7.89 -2.98
N PRO A 80 -0.77 -7.96 -4.02
CA PRO A 80 -0.43 -8.68 -5.25
C PRO A 80 0.74 -8.03 -6.00
N ASN A 81 1.79 -8.81 -6.31
CA ASN A 81 3.00 -8.31 -6.96
C ASN A 81 2.74 -7.60 -8.30
N ASN A 82 1.77 -8.09 -9.09
CA ASN A 82 1.39 -7.50 -10.37
C ASN A 82 0.62 -6.17 -10.23
N LEU A 83 0.19 -5.82 -9.01
CA LEU A 83 -0.46 -4.55 -8.72
C LEU A 83 0.51 -3.50 -8.16
N LEU A 84 1.74 -3.86 -7.79
CA LEU A 84 2.71 -2.86 -7.36
C LEU A 84 3.10 -1.93 -8.53
N PRO A 85 3.32 -0.62 -8.28
CA PRO A 85 3.79 0.31 -9.32
C PRO A 85 5.04 -0.20 -10.04
N SER A 86 4.97 -0.25 -11.37
CA SER A 86 6.04 -0.76 -12.24
C SER A 86 7.21 0.23 -12.35
N GLY A 87 8.39 -0.26 -12.78
CA GLY A 87 9.60 0.56 -12.92
C GLY A 87 10.31 0.84 -11.59
N ILE A 88 9.89 0.19 -10.51
CA ILE A 88 10.44 0.29 -9.16
C ILE A 88 10.59 -1.13 -8.61
N LEU A 89 11.66 -1.39 -7.86
CA LEU A 89 11.80 -2.62 -7.11
C LEU A 89 11.02 -2.52 -5.80
N TRP A 90 10.29 -3.58 -5.45
CA TRP A 90 9.54 -3.66 -4.20
C TRP A 90 10.02 -4.85 -3.38
N LEU A 91 10.43 -4.59 -2.14
CA LEU A 91 10.66 -5.61 -1.13
C LEU A 91 9.46 -5.62 -0.18
N ASN A 92 8.70 -6.69 -0.18
CA ASN A 92 7.56 -6.84 0.72
C ASN A 92 8.05 -7.45 2.05
N GLN A 93 7.88 -6.72 3.14
CA GLN A 93 8.28 -7.08 4.49
C GLN A 93 7.03 -7.15 5.40
N GLY A 94 5.89 -7.57 4.85
CA GLY A 94 4.66 -7.82 5.59
C GLY A 94 4.64 -9.20 6.24
N ILE A 95 4.12 -9.31 7.48
CA ILE A 95 3.86 -10.60 8.13
C ILE A 95 2.43 -10.65 8.65
N SER A 96 1.70 -11.73 8.36
CA SER A 96 0.34 -11.88 8.85
C SER A 96 0.26 -11.81 10.38
N GLY A 97 -0.65 -10.98 10.89
CA GLY A 97 -0.87 -10.82 12.34
C GLY A 97 0.16 -9.96 13.08
N ASP A 98 1.12 -9.35 12.37
CA ASP A 98 2.11 -8.46 12.99
C ASP A 98 1.46 -7.25 13.66
N THR A 99 1.99 -6.92 14.83
CA THR A 99 1.69 -5.69 15.57
C THR A 99 2.80 -4.67 15.39
N THR A 100 2.57 -3.41 15.76
CA THR A 100 3.64 -2.38 15.79
C THR A 100 4.83 -2.81 16.63
N SER A 101 4.59 -3.48 17.77
CA SER A 101 5.65 -4.05 18.62
C SER A 101 6.40 -5.23 17.98
N GLY A 102 5.74 -6.01 17.11
CA GLY A 102 6.37 -7.08 16.34
C GLY A 102 7.28 -6.51 15.25
N ILE A 103 6.77 -5.55 14.48
CA ILE A 103 7.53 -4.84 13.45
C ILE A 103 8.80 -4.19 14.04
N LEU A 104 8.67 -3.50 15.18
CA LEU A 104 9.81 -2.85 15.85
C LEU A 104 10.96 -3.84 16.16
N LYS A 105 10.66 -5.10 16.45
CA LYS A 105 11.67 -6.13 16.80
C LYS A 105 12.42 -6.69 15.59
N ARG A 106 11.98 -6.40 14.37
CA ARG A 106 12.52 -7.01 13.14
C ARG A 106 12.94 -6.01 12.08
N LEU A 107 13.10 -4.73 12.44
CA LEU A 107 13.54 -3.68 11.51
C LEU A 107 14.97 -3.92 10.98
N ASP A 108 15.75 -4.75 11.67
CA ASP A 108 17.12 -5.13 11.30
C ASP A 108 17.17 -6.14 10.14
N ILE A 109 16.07 -6.84 9.84
CA ILE A 109 15.98 -7.81 8.73
C ILE A 109 16.46 -7.20 7.43
N PHE A 110 16.01 -5.98 7.13
CA PHE A 110 16.36 -5.26 5.90
C PHE A 110 17.40 -4.15 6.10
N ALA A 111 18.12 -4.13 7.24
CA ALA A 111 19.14 -3.11 7.62
C ALA A 111 20.17 -2.80 6.52
N LYS A 112 20.48 -3.77 5.67
CA LYS A 112 21.51 -3.66 4.63
C LYS A 112 21.01 -3.07 3.31
N ASN A 113 19.69 -2.94 3.15
CA ASN A 113 19.09 -2.38 1.95
C ASN A 113 19.11 -0.85 2.02
N ASN A 114 19.24 -0.17 0.88
CA ASN A 114 19.20 1.29 0.82
C ASN A 114 17.93 1.76 0.06
N PRO A 115 16.74 1.69 0.67
CA PRO A 115 15.49 2.01 -0.01
C PRO A 115 15.34 3.51 -0.25
N ASN A 116 14.67 3.89 -1.33
CA ASN A 116 14.24 5.27 -1.54
C ASN A 116 13.05 5.62 -0.67
N ASN A 117 12.14 4.66 -0.47
CA ASN A 117 10.91 4.85 0.29
C ASN A 117 10.61 3.61 1.14
N ILE A 118 10.15 3.81 2.37
CA ILE A 118 9.58 2.76 3.23
C ILE A 118 8.13 3.14 3.52
N TYR A 119 7.22 2.27 3.08
CA TYR A 119 5.78 2.40 3.28
C TYR A 119 5.36 1.56 4.48
N ILE A 120 4.79 2.18 5.50
CA ILE A 120 4.40 1.53 6.75
C ILE A 120 2.88 1.47 6.84
N LEU A 121 2.33 0.28 7.04
CA LEU A 121 0.92 0.08 7.41
C LEU A 121 0.86 -0.94 8.54
N ALA A 122 0.56 -0.47 9.76
CA ALA A 122 0.47 -1.31 10.94
C ALA A 122 -0.37 -0.64 12.04
N GLY A 123 -1.03 -1.48 12.86
CA GLY A 123 -1.81 -1.05 14.02
C GLY A 123 -3.16 -1.75 14.13
N ILE A 124 -3.67 -2.36 13.06
CA ILE A 124 -4.97 -3.03 13.12
C ILE A 124 -4.94 -4.28 14.01
N ASN A 125 -3.85 -5.03 13.99
CA ASN A 125 -3.66 -6.19 14.86
C ASN A 125 -3.40 -5.78 16.32
N ASP A 126 -2.79 -4.63 16.56
CA ASP A 126 -2.64 -4.04 17.89
C ASP A 126 -4.03 -3.75 18.48
N LEU A 127 -4.90 -3.07 17.72
CA LEU A 127 -6.28 -2.81 18.12
C LEU A 127 -7.08 -4.10 18.34
N LYS A 128 -6.91 -5.10 17.46
CA LYS A 128 -7.49 -6.44 17.63
C LYS A 128 -7.06 -7.10 18.94
N ARG A 129 -5.82 -6.86 19.37
CA ARG A 129 -5.26 -7.35 20.65
C ARG A 129 -5.50 -6.40 21.82
N GLN A 130 -6.36 -5.39 21.64
CA GLN A 130 -6.73 -4.40 22.66
C GLN A 130 -5.54 -3.58 23.20
N VAL A 131 -4.48 -3.44 22.40
CA VAL A 131 -3.36 -2.53 22.70
C VAL A 131 -3.88 -1.10 22.62
N THR A 132 -3.45 -0.25 23.56
CA THR A 132 -3.93 1.13 23.65
C THR A 132 -3.41 1.98 22.48
N VAL A 133 -4.21 2.96 22.03
CA VAL A 133 -3.79 3.95 21.01
C VAL A 133 -2.46 4.61 21.38
N LYS A 134 -2.25 4.91 22.67
CA LYS A 134 -1.00 5.49 23.17
C LYS A 134 0.21 4.58 22.91
N GLU A 135 0.11 3.30 23.25
CA GLU A 135 1.21 2.34 23.05
C GLU A 135 1.51 2.12 21.56
N ILE A 136 0.46 2.09 20.71
CA ILE A 136 0.63 1.98 19.25
C ILE A 136 1.41 3.20 18.72
N LEU A 137 1.07 4.41 19.17
CA LEU A 137 1.77 5.64 18.81
C LEU A 137 3.23 5.64 19.28
N GLU A 138 3.49 5.20 20.51
CA GLU A 138 4.85 5.05 21.04
C GLU A 138 5.69 4.05 20.24
N ASN A 139 5.09 2.95 19.77
CA ASN A 139 5.78 2.00 18.90
C ASN A 139 6.04 2.60 17.52
N HIS A 140 5.08 3.30 16.92
CA HIS A 140 5.29 4.03 15.65
C HIS A 140 6.39 5.07 15.77
N GLN A 141 6.44 5.82 16.87
CA GLN A 141 7.51 6.78 17.15
C GLN A 141 8.87 6.09 17.08
N LYS A 142 9.05 4.98 17.82
CA LYS A 142 10.30 4.20 17.84
C LYS A 142 10.65 3.62 16.48
N ILE A 143 9.66 3.12 15.72
CA ILE A 143 9.87 2.60 14.36
C ILE A 143 10.40 3.71 13.46
N ILE A 144 9.74 4.87 13.44
CA ILE A 144 10.13 6.00 12.60
C ILE A 144 11.52 6.51 13.01
N ASP A 145 11.79 6.69 14.31
CA ASP A 145 13.08 7.15 14.82
C ASP A 145 14.22 6.20 14.42
N TYR A 146 14.01 4.88 14.55
CA TYR A 146 14.95 3.87 14.09
C TYR A 146 15.21 4.00 12.59
N LEU A 147 14.15 4.08 11.77
CA LEU A 147 14.28 4.15 10.33
C LEU A 147 14.96 5.44 9.86
N GLN A 148 14.66 6.58 10.49
CA GLN A 148 15.33 7.86 10.18
C GLN A 148 16.82 7.82 10.51
N TYR A 149 17.17 7.20 11.65
CA TYR A 149 18.56 7.07 12.07
C TYR A 149 19.35 6.14 11.13
N HIS A 150 18.78 4.98 10.77
CA HIS A 150 19.46 3.99 9.93
C HIS A 150 19.42 4.34 8.44
N TYR A 151 18.44 5.12 7.99
CA TYR A 151 18.23 5.46 6.58
C TYR A 151 17.98 6.96 6.35
N PRO A 152 19.00 7.83 6.55
CA PRO A 152 18.83 9.28 6.54
C PRO A 152 18.38 9.87 5.18
N ASN A 153 18.52 9.12 4.09
CA ASN A 153 18.13 9.55 2.74
C ASN A 153 16.81 8.91 2.26
N THR A 154 16.17 8.10 3.09
CA THR A 154 14.95 7.36 2.77
C THR A 154 13.73 8.16 3.20
N ARG A 155 12.71 8.22 2.34
CA ARG A 155 11.41 8.77 2.73
C ARG A 155 10.63 7.72 3.51
N ILE A 156 10.20 8.06 4.71
CA ILE A 156 9.34 7.22 5.52
C ILE A 156 7.90 7.68 5.33
N LEU A 157 7.05 6.77 4.86
CA LEU A 157 5.66 7.05 4.53
C LEU A 157 4.75 6.16 5.37
N VAL A 158 4.02 6.76 6.31
CA VAL A 158 3.08 6.03 7.18
C VAL A 158 1.68 6.17 6.63
N GLN A 159 1.04 5.04 6.39
CA GLN A 159 -0.29 4.96 5.82
C GLN A 159 -1.35 4.94 6.93
N SER A 160 -2.48 5.60 6.69
CA SER A 160 -3.66 5.44 7.52
C SER A 160 -4.06 3.96 7.61
N ILE A 161 -4.38 3.50 8.82
CA ILE A 161 -4.96 2.18 9.04
C ILE A 161 -6.34 2.14 8.41
N PHE A 162 -6.63 1.12 7.62
CA PHE A 162 -7.90 1.01 6.89
C PHE A 162 -9.09 0.74 7.84
N PRO A 163 -10.32 1.16 7.46
CA PRO A 163 -11.52 0.81 8.22
C PRO A 163 -11.77 -0.70 8.18
N THR A 164 -12.66 -1.16 9.07
CA THR A 164 -13.16 -2.53 9.07
C THR A 164 -14.69 -2.57 8.89
N GLN A 165 -15.20 -3.74 8.53
CA GLN A 165 -16.62 -4.09 8.50
C GLN A 165 -16.79 -5.50 9.07
N LEU A 166 -16.42 -5.68 10.34
CA LEU A 166 -16.51 -6.97 11.02
C LEU A 166 -17.94 -7.17 11.55
N PRO A 167 -18.60 -8.32 11.28
CA PRO A 167 -19.90 -8.58 11.86
C PRO A 167 -19.76 -8.70 13.38
N SER A 168 -20.61 -8.01 14.14
CA SER A 168 -20.59 -8.05 15.60
C SER A 168 -20.91 -9.44 16.19
N GLU A 169 -21.44 -10.35 15.38
CA GLU A 169 -21.98 -11.65 15.81
C GLU A 169 -21.10 -12.85 15.43
N THR A 170 -20.16 -12.73 14.49
CA THR A 170 -19.37 -13.88 13.97
C THR A 170 -17.90 -13.88 14.38
N LEU A 171 -17.38 -12.79 14.93
CA LEU A 171 -16.01 -12.71 15.42
C LEU A 171 -16.01 -12.38 16.91
N ASN A 172 -15.25 -13.15 17.70
CA ASN A 172 -15.04 -12.91 19.15
C ASN A 172 -14.25 -11.61 19.44
N PHE A 173 -14.07 -10.73 18.46
CA PHE A 173 -13.44 -9.42 18.59
C PHE A 173 -14.12 -8.42 17.63
N SER A 174 -14.35 -7.20 18.09
CA SER A 174 -14.83 -6.09 17.27
C SER A 174 -13.83 -4.95 17.36
N ILE A 175 -13.37 -4.47 16.19
CA ILE A 175 -12.51 -3.29 16.10
C ILE A 175 -13.42 -2.12 15.74
N LEU A 176 -13.55 -1.16 16.65
CA LEU A 176 -14.38 0.00 16.40
C LEU A 176 -13.68 0.96 15.42
N ASN A 177 -14.35 1.30 14.32
CA ASN A 177 -13.85 2.30 13.37
C ASN A 177 -13.59 3.67 14.01
N SER A 178 -14.24 4.00 15.14
CA SER A 178 -13.94 5.20 15.93
C SER A 178 -12.53 5.18 16.51
N LEU A 179 -12.05 4.03 17.00
CA LEU A 179 -10.68 3.88 17.50
C LEU A 179 -9.65 3.96 16.36
N ILE A 180 -9.97 3.38 15.20
CA ILE A 180 -9.13 3.50 14.00
C ILE A 180 -9.00 4.97 13.58
N LYS A 181 -10.12 5.71 13.57
CA LYS A 181 -10.11 7.16 13.27
C LYS A 181 -9.29 7.95 14.29
N GLU A 182 -9.45 7.69 15.59
CA GLU A 182 -8.67 8.34 16.64
C GLU A 182 -7.17 8.09 16.45
N LEU A 183 -6.78 6.83 16.23
CA LEU A 183 -5.40 6.43 16.00
C LEU A 183 -4.84 7.09 14.73
N ASN A 184 -5.56 7.06 13.62
CA ASN A 184 -5.15 7.71 12.37
C ASN A 184 -4.94 9.23 12.53
N GLN A 185 -5.82 9.93 13.25
CA GLN A 185 -5.68 11.36 13.51
C GLN A 185 -4.41 11.67 14.31
N LYS A 186 -4.18 10.95 15.41
CA LYS A 186 -2.99 11.14 16.25
C LYS A 186 -1.71 10.73 15.53
N LEU A 187 -1.76 9.64 14.76
CA LEU A 187 -0.64 9.14 13.97
C LEU A 187 -0.26 10.14 12.87
N ALA A 188 -1.25 10.74 12.19
CA ALA A 188 -1.01 11.77 11.20
C ALA A 188 -0.24 12.97 11.78
N GLN A 189 -0.66 13.44 12.96
CA GLN A 189 0.04 14.51 13.66
C GLN A 189 1.48 14.11 14.00
N GLN A 190 1.65 12.97 14.67
CA GLN A 190 2.98 12.48 15.10
C GLN A 190 3.95 12.30 13.94
N VAL A 191 3.50 11.68 12.84
CA VAL A 191 4.34 11.42 11.65
C VAL A 191 4.82 12.72 11.02
N ASN A 192 3.95 13.73 10.93
CA ASN A 192 4.32 15.04 10.42
C ASN A 192 5.28 15.78 11.37
N ASP A 193 5.05 15.69 12.69
CA ASP A 193 5.92 16.30 13.70
C ASP A 193 7.34 15.67 13.68
N GLN A 194 7.46 14.39 13.35
CA GLN A 194 8.73 13.68 13.13
C GLN A 194 9.37 13.99 11.75
N GLY A 195 8.76 14.82 10.90
CA GLY A 195 9.27 15.14 9.56
C GLY A 195 9.15 13.99 8.55
N SER A 196 8.31 13.00 8.84
CA SER A 196 7.95 11.91 7.91
C SER A 196 6.65 12.23 7.17
N ILE A 197 6.26 11.40 6.19
CA ILE A 197 5.09 11.65 5.34
C ILE A 197 3.92 10.78 5.81
N TYR A 198 2.81 11.41 6.19
CA TYR A 198 1.56 10.68 6.43
C TYR A 198 0.74 10.58 5.14
N LEU A 199 0.30 9.38 4.81
CA LEU A 199 -0.55 9.06 3.66
C LEU A 199 -1.96 8.73 4.14
N ASP A 200 -2.87 9.70 4.04
CA ASP A 200 -4.28 9.49 4.38
C ASP A 200 -5.02 8.79 3.24
N PHE A 201 -5.20 7.48 3.37
CA PHE A 201 -5.98 6.67 2.45
C PHE A 201 -7.32 6.23 3.03
N TYR A 202 -7.62 6.56 4.29
CA TYR A 202 -8.76 6.02 5.04
C TYR A 202 -10.08 6.21 4.29
N GLN A 203 -10.32 7.42 3.78
CA GLN A 203 -11.54 7.79 3.08
C GLN A 203 -11.77 6.99 1.79
N ARG A 204 -10.71 6.45 1.17
CA ARG A 204 -10.80 5.66 -0.07
C ARG A 204 -11.46 4.29 0.16
N PHE A 205 -11.36 3.80 1.39
CA PHE A 205 -11.86 2.49 1.79
C PHE A 205 -13.19 2.57 2.55
N THR A 206 -13.62 3.76 2.99
CA THR A 206 -14.86 3.91 3.73
C THR A 206 -16.08 4.09 2.84
N ASN A 207 -17.21 3.52 3.27
CA ASN A 207 -18.53 3.91 2.79
C ASN A 207 -19.07 5.15 3.54
N THR A 208 -20.28 5.59 3.20
CA THR A 208 -20.92 6.77 3.81
C THR A 208 -21.20 6.63 5.31
N GLN A 209 -21.22 5.40 5.84
CA GLN A 209 -21.36 5.12 7.26
C GLN A 209 -20.01 5.06 8.00
N GLY A 210 -18.89 5.20 7.27
CA GLY A 210 -17.54 5.16 7.81
C GLY A 210 -16.99 3.74 8.06
N ASN A 211 -17.66 2.71 7.53
CA ASN A 211 -17.21 1.31 7.55
C ASN A 211 -16.44 0.96 6.29
N LEU A 212 -15.66 -0.12 6.32
CA LEU A 212 -15.03 -0.65 5.11
C LEU A 212 -16.11 -0.95 4.06
N ARG A 213 -15.87 -0.55 2.82
CA ARG A 213 -16.73 -0.85 1.68
C ARG A 213 -16.78 -2.37 1.46
N SER A 214 -17.99 -2.93 1.47
CA SER A 214 -18.22 -4.38 1.38
C SER A 214 -17.64 -5.01 0.12
N GLU A 215 -17.64 -4.27 -0.99
CA GLU A 215 -17.09 -4.71 -2.27
C GLU A 215 -15.57 -4.72 -2.32
N LEU A 216 -14.88 -4.16 -1.32
CA LEU A 216 -13.41 -4.10 -1.25
C LEU A 216 -12.80 -5.16 -0.34
N THR A 217 -13.61 -5.96 0.35
CA THR A 217 -13.14 -6.90 1.38
C THR A 217 -13.61 -8.33 1.13
N THR A 218 -12.86 -9.30 1.66
CA THR A 218 -13.25 -10.71 1.68
C THR A 218 -13.99 -11.11 2.96
N ASP A 219 -13.66 -10.48 4.08
CA ASP A 219 -14.07 -10.90 5.43
C ASP A 219 -14.39 -9.73 6.38
N GLY A 220 -14.37 -8.49 5.89
CA GLY A 220 -14.54 -7.29 6.70
C GLY A 220 -13.24 -6.68 7.23
N LEU A 221 -12.08 -7.31 7.00
CA LEU A 221 -10.77 -6.83 7.43
C LEU A 221 -9.75 -6.84 6.28
N HIS A 222 -9.61 -7.99 5.62
CA HIS A 222 -8.68 -8.18 4.50
C HIS A 222 -9.29 -7.70 3.19
N LEU A 223 -8.44 -7.12 2.34
CA LEU A 223 -8.86 -6.64 1.03
C LEU A 223 -9.03 -7.79 0.05
N ASN A 224 -10.04 -7.69 -0.80
CA ASN A 224 -10.13 -8.48 -2.03
C ASN A 224 -9.36 -7.79 -3.16
N LEU A 225 -9.41 -8.33 -4.38
CA LEU A 225 -8.71 -7.78 -5.54
C LEU A 225 -9.08 -6.32 -5.83
N GLU A 226 -10.36 -5.95 -5.71
CA GLU A 226 -10.81 -4.57 -5.94
C GLU A 226 -10.31 -3.62 -4.84
N GLY A 227 -10.27 -4.08 -3.59
CA GLY A 227 -9.62 -3.35 -2.50
C GLY A 227 -8.14 -3.07 -2.78
N TYR A 228 -7.39 -4.06 -3.27
CA TYR A 228 -6.00 -3.86 -3.65
C TYR A 228 -5.82 -2.95 -4.88
N LYS A 229 -6.78 -2.89 -5.81
CA LYS A 229 -6.73 -1.91 -6.92
C LYS A 229 -6.89 -0.47 -6.42
N VAL A 230 -7.78 -0.24 -5.44
CA VAL A 230 -7.90 1.07 -4.78
C VAL A 230 -6.57 1.45 -4.12
N TRP A 231 -5.93 0.51 -3.41
CA TRP A 231 -4.62 0.73 -2.80
C TRP A 231 -3.52 0.97 -3.84
N GLN A 232 -3.48 0.19 -4.92
CA GLN A 232 -2.56 0.38 -6.05
C GLN A 232 -2.68 1.79 -6.62
N PHE A 233 -3.89 2.27 -6.86
CA PHE A 233 -4.09 3.61 -7.43
C PHE A 233 -3.54 4.69 -6.49
N ALA A 234 -3.79 4.57 -5.19
CA ALA A 234 -3.25 5.48 -4.18
C ALA A 234 -1.70 5.45 -4.13
N LEU A 235 -1.07 4.28 -4.25
CA LEU A 235 0.39 4.15 -4.33
C LEU A 235 0.96 4.74 -5.63
N LYS A 236 0.30 4.54 -6.78
CA LYS A 236 0.72 5.17 -8.05
C LYS A 236 0.64 6.69 -7.98
N GLN A 237 -0.42 7.25 -7.39
CA GLN A 237 -0.52 8.70 -7.13
C GLN A 237 0.62 9.17 -6.23
N THR A 238 0.92 8.44 -5.17
CA THR A 238 2.02 8.77 -4.25
C THR A 238 3.37 8.80 -4.98
N GLU A 239 3.71 7.75 -5.74
CA GLU A 239 4.96 7.67 -6.49
C GLU A 239 5.09 8.78 -7.55
N SER A 240 4.02 9.05 -8.31
CA SER A 240 3.95 10.17 -9.25
C SER A 240 4.24 11.50 -8.56
N ARG A 241 3.58 11.77 -7.43
CA ARG A 241 3.71 13.04 -6.70
C ARG A 241 5.10 13.21 -6.09
N LEU A 242 5.67 12.16 -5.53
CA LEU A 242 7.03 12.18 -4.99
C LEU A 242 8.08 12.39 -6.11
N SER A 243 7.95 11.71 -7.24
CA SER A 243 8.92 11.80 -8.34
C SER A 243 8.88 13.15 -9.07
N LYS A 244 7.70 13.80 -9.11
CA LYS A 244 7.47 15.09 -9.77
C LYS A 244 7.46 16.29 -8.82
N ASN A 245 7.80 16.10 -7.54
CA ASN A 245 7.76 17.14 -6.50
C ASN A 245 6.39 17.85 -6.40
N ARG A 246 5.30 17.10 -6.56
CA ARG A 246 3.92 17.60 -6.45
C ARG A 246 3.45 17.52 -5.00
N ASP A 247 4.08 18.29 -4.14
CA ASP A 247 3.74 18.37 -2.73
C ASP A 247 2.29 18.88 -2.50
N SER A 248 1.88 19.00 -1.23
CA SER A 248 0.53 19.44 -0.89
C SER A 248 0.24 20.87 -1.36
N LYS A 249 1.25 21.74 -1.49
CA LYS A 249 1.10 23.11 -1.98
C LYS A 249 0.85 23.11 -3.49
N TYR A 250 1.61 22.32 -4.24
CA TYR A 250 1.39 22.13 -5.68
C TYR A 250 -0.01 21.55 -5.95
N GLN A 251 -0.42 20.53 -5.19
CA GLN A 251 -1.74 19.92 -5.35
C GLN A 251 -2.87 20.93 -5.14
N LYS A 252 -2.81 21.72 -4.06
CA LYS A 252 -3.78 22.78 -3.76
C LYS A 252 -3.78 23.89 -4.82
N TRP A 253 -2.62 24.24 -5.36
CA TRP A 253 -2.52 25.19 -6.47
C TRP A 253 -3.20 24.65 -7.71
N LEU A 254 -2.89 23.41 -8.12
CA LEU A 254 -3.43 22.80 -9.34
C LEU A 254 -4.96 22.67 -9.29
N GLN A 255 -5.51 22.33 -8.12
CA GLN A 255 -6.96 22.29 -7.88
C GLN A 255 -7.64 23.65 -8.08
N LYS A 256 -6.93 24.77 -7.93
CA LYS A 256 -7.49 26.13 -7.96
C LYS A 256 -6.98 26.99 -9.13
N SER A 257 -5.99 26.52 -9.86
CA SER A 257 -5.36 27.25 -10.96
C SER A 257 -6.35 27.49 -12.10
N SER A 258 -6.34 28.65 -12.72
CA SER A 258 -7.10 28.89 -13.95
C SER A 258 -6.52 28.16 -15.16
N GLU A 259 -5.21 27.93 -15.15
CA GLU A 259 -4.43 27.35 -16.24
C GLU A 259 -3.40 26.35 -15.72
N LEU A 260 -2.99 25.44 -16.59
CA LEU A 260 -1.93 24.47 -16.36
C LEU A 260 -0.77 24.75 -17.32
N PRO A 261 0.35 25.30 -16.85
CA PRO A 261 1.62 25.27 -17.58
C PRO A 261 2.22 23.86 -17.52
N LEU A 262 2.48 23.27 -18.68
CA LEU A 262 3.02 21.92 -18.80
C LEU A 262 3.84 21.79 -20.08
N ASP A 263 5.07 21.26 -19.98
CA ASP A 263 5.97 20.99 -21.11
C ASP A 263 6.16 22.17 -22.09
N GLY A 264 6.20 23.39 -21.55
CA GLY A 264 6.36 24.63 -22.34
C GLY A 264 5.10 25.12 -23.04
N GLN A 265 3.94 24.50 -22.78
CA GLN A 265 2.63 24.90 -23.28
C GLN A 265 1.72 25.34 -22.11
N SER A 266 0.68 26.11 -22.43
CA SER A 266 -0.37 26.50 -21.50
C SER A 266 -1.68 25.83 -21.86
N TYR A 267 -2.35 25.27 -20.86
CA TYR A 267 -3.64 24.62 -21.01
C TYR A 267 -4.67 25.35 -20.15
N ARG A 268 -5.89 25.51 -20.66
CA ARG A 268 -7.04 25.93 -19.86
C ARG A 268 -7.82 24.71 -19.39
N TRP A 269 -8.46 24.80 -18.24
CA TRP A 269 -9.37 23.76 -17.76
C TRP A 269 -10.73 23.88 -18.43
N ILE A 270 -11.23 22.78 -18.98
CA ILE A 270 -12.57 22.69 -19.54
C ILE A 270 -13.35 21.56 -18.86
N SER A 271 -14.65 21.74 -18.68
CA SER A 271 -15.53 20.67 -18.21
C SER A 271 -15.68 19.59 -19.28
N TYR A 272 -15.60 18.34 -18.85
CA TYR A 272 -15.73 17.13 -19.66
C TYR A 272 -16.67 16.16 -18.94
N GLN A 273 -17.68 15.68 -19.68
CA GLN A 273 -18.61 14.67 -19.20
C GLN A 273 -18.02 13.29 -19.44
N VAL A 274 -17.81 12.52 -18.38
CA VAL A 274 -17.26 11.16 -18.46
C VAL A 274 -18.19 10.26 -19.26
N LYS A 275 -17.68 9.59 -20.30
CA LYS A 275 -18.46 8.73 -21.19
C LYS A 275 -18.31 7.25 -20.84
N PRO A 276 -19.27 6.40 -21.23
CA PRO A 276 -19.11 4.95 -21.12
C PRO A 276 -17.81 4.46 -21.76
N GLY A 277 -17.01 3.72 -20.99
CA GLY A 277 -15.72 3.18 -21.44
C GLY A 277 -14.54 4.15 -21.38
N ASP A 278 -14.75 5.39 -20.94
CA ASP A 278 -13.67 6.29 -20.60
C ASP A 278 -12.87 5.74 -19.41
N THR A 279 -11.57 5.98 -19.46
CA THR A 279 -10.68 5.78 -18.33
C THR A 279 -9.85 7.04 -18.19
N LEU A 280 -9.30 7.28 -16.99
CA LEU A 280 -8.40 8.41 -16.79
C LEU A 280 -7.26 8.42 -17.82
N LYS A 281 -6.73 7.23 -18.14
CA LYS A 281 -5.70 7.04 -19.18
C LYS A 281 -6.17 7.49 -20.57
N LYS A 282 -7.36 7.06 -21.03
CA LYS A 282 -7.91 7.45 -22.34
C LYS A 282 -8.21 8.95 -22.42
N ILE A 283 -8.75 9.52 -21.34
CA ILE A 283 -9.03 10.96 -21.26
C ILE A 283 -7.73 11.75 -21.32
N THR A 284 -6.71 11.33 -20.57
CA THR A 284 -5.38 11.97 -20.56
C THR A 284 -4.75 11.92 -21.95
N LEU A 285 -4.80 10.76 -22.63
CA LEU A 285 -4.29 10.61 -23.99
C LEU A 285 -4.96 11.58 -24.95
N LYS A 286 -6.29 11.74 -24.86
CA LYS A 286 -7.05 12.67 -25.69
C LYS A 286 -6.72 14.14 -25.38
N ALA A 287 -6.55 14.48 -24.11
CA ALA A 287 -6.34 15.86 -23.66
C ALA A 287 -4.91 16.35 -23.85
N LEU A 288 -3.92 15.47 -23.64
CA LEU A 288 -2.50 15.82 -23.54
C LEU A 288 -1.61 15.07 -24.54
N GLY A 289 -2.16 14.13 -25.33
CA GLY A 289 -1.37 13.29 -26.24
C GLY A 289 -0.46 12.28 -25.53
N ARG A 290 -0.63 12.12 -24.21
CA ARG A 290 0.20 11.27 -23.35
C ARG A 290 -0.69 10.42 -22.43
N GLU A 291 -0.23 9.22 -22.13
CA GLU A 291 -0.98 8.26 -21.32
C GLU A 291 -0.21 7.71 -20.13
N ASP A 292 0.99 8.26 -19.87
CA ASP A 292 1.79 7.95 -18.69
C ASP A 292 1.02 8.38 -17.42
N PHE A 293 1.19 7.63 -16.33
CA PHE A 293 0.43 7.88 -15.11
C PHE A 293 0.71 9.26 -14.50
N ASP A 294 1.91 9.82 -14.70
CA ASP A 294 2.25 11.16 -14.24
C ASP A 294 1.32 12.25 -14.82
N TYR A 295 0.86 12.09 -16.07
CA TYR A 295 -0.08 13.02 -16.70
C TYR A 295 -1.52 12.74 -16.24
N CYS A 296 -1.85 11.46 -16.06
CA CYS A 296 -3.14 11.05 -15.48
C CYS A 296 -3.34 11.67 -14.09
N ASP A 297 -2.30 11.66 -13.26
CA ASP A 297 -2.34 12.20 -11.91
C ASP A 297 -2.53 13.73 -11.86
N LEU A 298 -2.17 14.49 -12.91
CA LEU A 298 -2.52 15.92 -12.99
C LEU A 298 -4.03 16.13 -13.04
N ILE A 299 -4.71 15.35 -13.90
CA ILE A 299 -6.18 15.37 -14.00
C ILE A 299 -6.80 14.83 -12.70
N ALA A 300 -6.22 13.79 -12.11
CA ALA A 300 -6.71 13.27 -10.83
C ALA A 300 -6.57 14.28 -9.68
N ILE A 301 -5.44 15.00 -9.57
CA ILE A 301 -5.26 16.06 -8.57
C ILE A 301 -6.28 17.16 -8.78
N ARG A 302 -6.45 17.63 -10.03
CA ARG A 302 -7.40 18.69 -10.38
C ARG A 302 -8.81 18.37 -9.90
N ASN A 303 -9.23 17.12 -10.05
CA ASN A 303 -10.59 16.66 -9.77
C ASN A 303 -10.74 15.94 -8.43
N ASP A 304 -9.72 15.98 -7.57
CA ASP A 304 -9.68 15.26 -6.29
C ASP A 304 -10.05 13.77 -6.39
N LEU A 305 -9.60 13.10 -7.46
CA LEU A 305 -9.94 11.70 -7.71
C LEU A 305 -9.17 10.77 -6.78
N THR A 306 -9.92 9.91 -6.10
CA THR A 306 -9.41 8.90 -5.16
C THR A 306 -9.40 7.47 -5.73
N SER A 307 -9.93 7.29 -6.93
CA SER A 307 -10.03 6.01 -7.65
C SER A 307 -9.70 6.20 -9.13
N ASP A 308 -9.28 5.13 -9.80
CA ASP A 308 -9.16 5.08 -11.26
C ASP A 308 -10.52 4.88 -11.96
N VAL A 309 -11.54 4.48 -11.21
CA VAL A 309 -12.93 4.40 -11.66
C VAL A 309 -13.53 5.81 -11.74
N LEU A 310 -13.98 6.17 -12.93
CA LEU A 310 -14.72 7.40 -13.19
C LEU A 310 -16.21 7.09 -13.30
N LEU A 311 -17.05 7.85 -12.63
CA LEU A 311 -18.51 7.73 -12.73
C LEU A 311 -18.98 8.33 -14.05
N ILE A 312 -19.84 7.62 -14.76
CA ILE A 312 -20.41 8.07 -16.04
C ILE A 312 -21.28 9.30 -15.79
N ASP A 313 -21.20 10.27 -16.69
CA ASP A 313 -21.89 11.56 -16.64
C ASP A 313 -21.50 12.48 -15.47
N ASP A 314 -20.47 12.11 -14.68
CA ASP A 314 -19.86 13.04 -13.75
C ASP A 314 -19.03 14.08 -14.52
N PRO A 315 -19.18 15.39 -14.21
CA PRO A 315 -18.33 16.42 -14.77
C PRO A 315 -16.94 16.36 -14.13
N ILE A 316 -15.90 16.24 -14.95
CA ILE A 316 -14.52 16.46 -14.55
C ILE A 316 -13.89 17.60 -15.36
N GLU A 317 -12.86 18.23 -14.84
CA GLU A 317 -12.05 19.21 -15.56
C GLU A 317 -10.84 18.55 -16.22
N ILE A 318 -10.66 18.80 -17.51
CA ILE A 318 -9.53 18.29 -18.30
C ILE A 318 -8.78 19.46 -18.96
N PRO A 319 -7.48 19.34 -19.21
CA PRO A 319 -6.71 20.38 -19.87
C PRO A 319 -7.05 20.43 -21.37
N GLN A 320 -7.21 21.63 -21.90
CA GLN A 320 -7.30 21.91 -23.33
C GLN A 320 -6.21 22.92 -23.70
N LEU A 321 -5.42 22.60 -24.73
CA LEU A 321 -4.34 23.46 -25.20
C LEU A 321 -4.87 24.85 -25.56
N ILE A 322 -4.22 25.90 -25.05
CA ILE A 322 -4.46 27.27 -25.46
C ILE A 322 -3.61 27.49 -26.73
N PRO A 323 -4.21 27.76 -27.91
CA PRO A 323 -3.44 28.07 -29.10
C PRO A 323 -2.63 29.36 -28.88
N ASN A 324 -1.37 29.34 -29.29
CA ASN A 324 -0.49 30.52 -29.28
C ASN A 324 -0.98 31.62 -30.23
#